data_AF-A0A024VF32-F1
#
_entry.id   AF-A0A024VF32-F1
#
_cell.length_a   1.000
_cell.length_b   1.000
_cell.length_c   1.000
_cell.angle_alpha   90.00
_cell.angle_beta   90.00
_cell.angle_gamma   90.00
#
_symmetry.space_group_name_H-M   'P 1'
#
loop_
_entity.id
_entity.type
_entity.pdbx_description
1 polymer ?
#
loop_
_entity_poly.entity_id
_entity_poly.type
_entity_poly.pdbx_seq_one_letter_code
_entity_poly.pdbx_strand_id
1 'polypeptide(L)'
;MKNDNEDFICVTQDLGYDGNRDRWVGYNVNNFDYIYKEYEKIVEEKKKRKAEDLKKQYEKKSVKKKKTHDNNDDNNNGDNNNDDDEKSSSESENLDESSNEDNKLKPDIMNNQNCTINKNEKNRNIARNLRIREDTAKYLYNLSLNSAFYDPKSRSMREDPFANIRKHLNDDDNYYKGENYYNNTDDAIESKKLEVFAWESYKRGENVHFNAQPTQLELMYKEYLEKKKKIIKKKQEDILKTYKCQNNEEQQPNQEELLQSEVYTEYKPIEQIHNNNMKKNIKVPSKYEEDIYLFDHSSVFGSYYDKHTKKWGYKCCSSTNKYDKCFQT
;
A
#
# COMPACT_ATOMS: atom_id res chain seq x y z
N MET A 1 13.47 -30.21 71.56
CA MET A 1 13.35 -29.22 70.47
C MET A 1 11.87 -29.06 70.20
N LYS A 2 11.30 -27.90 70.53
CA LYS A 2 9.94 -27.55 70.12
C LYS A 2 10.03 -27.30 68.62
N ASN A 3 9.37 -28.13 67.82
CA ASN A 3 9.17 -27.83 66.41
C ASN A 3 8.12 -26.72 66.41
N ASP A 4 8.57 -25.51 66.12
CA ASP A 4 7.70 -24.37 65.85
C ASP A 4 6.86 -24.77 64.63
N ASN A 5 5.61 -25.17 64.90
CA ASN A 5 4.65 -25.47 63.84
C ASN A 5 4.47 -24.19 63.04
N GLU A 6 4.83 -24.21 61.76
CA GLU A 6 4.67 -23.08 60.86
C GLU A 6 3.19 -22.67 60.86
N ASP A 7 2.90 -21.46 61.36
CA ASP A 7 1.54 -20.93 61.42
C ASP A 7 1.00 -20.74 60.00
N PHE A 8 0.09 -21.62 59.58
CA PHE A 8 -0.56 -21.52 58.27
C PHE A 8 -1.57 -20.36 58.28
N ILE A 9 -1.35 -19.39 57.41
CA ILE A 9 -2.27 -18.27 57.20
C ILE A 9 -3.45 -18.77 56.36
N CYS A 10 -4.58 -19.05 57.01
CA CYS A 10 -5.85 -19.28 56.30
C CYS A 10 -6.38 -17.94 55.79
N VAL A 11 -6.10 -17.63 54.52
CA VAL A 11 -6.70 -16.47 53.84
C VAL A 11 -8.10 -16.87 53.36
N THR A 12 -9.13 -16.47 54.11
CA THR A 12 -10.52 -16.56 53.64
C THR A 12 -10.79 -15.42 52.67
N GLN A 13 -10.88 -15.73 51.37
CA GLN A 13 -11.34 -14.78 50.36
C GLN A 13 -12.79 -15.07 50.02
N ASP A 14 -13.63 -14.02 50.04
CA ASP A 14 -14.99 -14.07 49.52
C ASP A 14 -14.95 -14.05 47.99
N LEU A 15 -14.55 -15.18 47.41
CA LEU A 15 -14.67 -15.41 45.98
C LEU A 15 -16.13 -15.76 45.67
N GLY A 16 -16.65 -15.27 44.54
CA GLY A 16 -17.98 -15.64 44.06
C GLY A 16 -18.11 -17.16 43.79
N TYR A 17 -19.27 -17.62 43.34
CA TYR A 17 -19.51 -19.05 43.10
C TYR A 17 -18.45 -19.69 42.17
N ASP A 18 -18.13 -19.02 41.05
CA ASP A 18 -17.13 -19.51 40.10
C ASP A 18 -15.73 -19.47 40.71
N GLY A 19 -15.38 -18.44 41.48
CA GLY A 19 -14.06 -18.33 42.11
C GLY A 19 -13.82 -19.39 43.20
N ASN A 20 -14.85 -19.76 43.98
CA ASN A 20 -14.73 -20.84 44.96
C ASN A 20 -14.61 -22.23 44.34
N ARG A 21 -15.08 -22.38 43.09
CA ARG A 21 -15.08 -23.65 42.35
C ARG A 21 -14.07 -23.67 41.22
N ASP A 22 -13.29 -22.61 41.06
CA ASP A 22 -12.31 -22.54 40.01
C ASP A 22 -11.21 -23.55 40.30
N ARG A 23 -11.03 -24.47 39.36
CA ARG A 23 -10.06 -25.56 39.44
C ARG A 23 -8.63 -25.01 39.50
N TRP A 24 -8.42 -23.81 38.99
CA TRP A 24 -7.12 -23.17 38.87
C TRP A 24 -6.82 -22.20 40.02
N VAL A 25 -7.63 -22.19 41.09
CA VAL A 25 -7.31 -21.44 42.30
C VAL A 25 -5.95 -21.91 42.85
N GLY A 26 -5.03 -20.97 43.04
CA GLY A 26 -3.67 -21.25 43.49
C GLY A 26 -2.72 -21.77 42.41
N TYR A 27 -3.11 -21.70 41.12
CA TYR A 27 -2.19 -22.06 40.03
C TYR A 27 -1.04 -21.05 39.90
N ASN A 28 0.19 -21.54 40.02
CA ASN A 28 1.38 -20.72 39.79
C ASN A 28 1.65 -20.57 38.28
N VAL A 29 1.69 -19.34 37.78
CA VAL A 29 1.92 -19.02 36.35
C VAL A 29 3.22 -19.65 35.83
N ASN A 30 4.27 -19.72 36.65
CA ASN A 30 5.57 -20.32 36.29
C ASN A 30 5.48 -21.82 35.98
N ASN A 31 4.44 -22.53 36.45
CA ASN A 31 4.27 -23.95 36.10
C ASN A 31 3.91 -24.14 34.62
N PHE A 32 3.44 -23.10 33.93
CA PHE A 32 3.18 -23.15 32.49
C PHE A 32 4.47 -23.33 31.67
N ASP A 33 5.62 -22.94 32.21
CA ASP A 33 6.93 -23.09 31.56
C ASP A 33 7.27 -24.56 31.26
N TYR A 34 6.79 -25.50 32.08
CA TYR A 34 6.99 -26.94 31.82
C TYR A 34 6.26 -27.39 30.55
N ILE A 35 5.02 -26.92 30.37
CA ILE A 35 4.22 -27.21 29.17
C ILE A 35 4.91 -26.62 27.94
N TYR A 36 5.40 -25.39 28.04
CA TYR A 36 6.15 -24.76 26.94
C TYR A 36 7.36 -25.60 26.51
N LYS A 37 8.19 -26.05 27.46
CA LYS A 37 9.36 -26.91 27.20
C LYS A 37 8.99 -28.25 26.57
N GLU A 38 7.84 -28.83 26.92
CA GLU A 38 7.35 -30.05 26.27
C GLU A 38 6.98 -29.79 24.80
N TYR A 39 6.28 -28.68 24.52
CA TYR A 39 5.95 -28.29 23.15
C TYR A 39 7.20 -27.98 22.31
N GLU A 40 8.22 -27.36 22.89
CA GLU A 40 9.51 -27.13 22.20
C GLU A 40 10.13 -28.44 21.71
N LYS A 41 10.20 -29.46 22.58
CA LYS A 41 10.71 -30.79 22.20
C LYS A 41 9.92 -31.43 21.07
N ILE A 42 8.58 -31.33 21.12
CA ILE A 42 7.70 -31.85 20.06
C ILE A 42 7.95 -31.14 18.73
N VAL A 43 8.13 -29.81 18.76
CA VAL A 43 8.43 -29.02 17.56
C VAL A 43 9.80 -29.39 16.98
N GLU A 44 10.82 -29.57 17.82
CA GLU A 44 12.14 -30.04 17.39
C GLU A 44 12.08 -31.41 16.71
N GLU A 45 11.34 -32.36 17.29
CA GLU A 45 11.16 -33.69 16.73
C GLU A 45 10.42 -33.64 15.39
N LYS A 46 9.36 -32.84 15.29
CA LYS A 46 8.66 -32.58 14.01
C LYS A 46 9.61 -32.01 12.95
N LYS A 47 10.48 -31.08 13.33
CA LYS A 47 11.48 -30.48 12.43
C LYS A 47 12.51 -31.52 11.96
N LYS A 48 13.01 -32.38 12.86
CA LYS A 48 13.92 -33.47 12.53
C LYS A 48 13.28 -34.46 11.54
N ARG A 49 12.04 -34.90 11.82
CA ARG A 49 11.29 -35.79 10.91
C ARG A 49 11.09 -35.19 9.53
N LYS A 50 10.65 -33.92 9.44
CA LYS A 50 10.53 -33.20 8.16
C LYS A 50 11.86 -33.14 7.39
N ALA A 51 12.98 -32.91 8.09
CA ALA A 51 14.30 -32.85 7.47
C ALA A 51 14.76 -34.23 6.95
N GLU A 52 14.50 -35.31 7.69
CA GLU A 52 14.78 -36.68 7.24
C GLU A 52 13.94 -37.06 6.00
N ASP A 53 12.66 -36.68 5.99
CA ASP A 53 11.77 -36.95 4.85
C ASP A 53 12.23 -36.20 3.60
N LEU A 54 12.65 -34.93 3.74
CA LEU A 54 13.26 -34.17 2.64
C LEU A 54 14.54 -34.82 2.13
N LYS A 55 15.45 -35.26 3.02
CA LYS A 55 16.68 -35.97 2.62
C LYS A 55 16.37 -37.25 1.84
N LYS A 56 15.44 -38.07 2.32
CA LYS A 56 14.98 -39.28 1.61
C LYS A 56 14.37 -38.95 0.25
N GLN A 57 13.64 -37.83 0.12
CA GLN A 57 13.14 -37.37 -1.18
C GLN A 57 14.27 -36.99 -2.15
N TYR A 58 15.29 -36.25 -1.67
CA TYR A 58 16.46 -35.90 -2.49
C TYR A 58 17.27 -37.14 -2.92
N GLU A 59 17.46 -38.11 -2.03
CA GLU A 59 18.14 -39.38 -2.35
C GLU A 59 17.36 -40.20 -3.38
N LYS A 60 16.03 -40.31 -3.24
CA LYS A 60 15.19 -40.96 -4.26
C LYS A 60 15.25 -40.25 -5.61
N LYS A 61 15.31 -38.90 -5.63
CA LYS A 61 15.47 -38.10 -6.86
C LYS A 61 16.86 -38.29 -7.49
N SER A 62 17.93 -38.36 -6.70
CA SER A 62 19.29 -38.57 -7.21
C SER A 62 19.48 -39.98 -7.78
N VAL A 63 18.90 -41.01 -7.15
CA VAL A 63 18.90 -42.39 -7.67
C VAL A 63 18.10 -42.50 -8.98
N LYS A 64 16.97 -41.81 -9.11
CA LYS A 64 16.22 -41.74 -10.39
C LYS A 64 17.05 -41.09 -11.51
N LYS A 65 17.75 -39.98 -11.23
CA LYS A 65 18.64 -39.32 -12.20
C LYS A 65 19.86 -40.16 -12.61
N LYS A 66 20.40 -40.99 -11.71
CA LYS A 66 21.49 -41.92 -12.06
C LYS A 66 20.99 -43.07 -12.95
N LYS A 67 19.83 -43.65 -12.65
CA LYS A 67 19.21 -44.70 -13.49
C LYS A 67 18.87 -44.23 -14.92
N THR A 68 18.57 -42.95 -15.12
CA THR A 68 18.38 -42.38 -16.46
C THR A 68 19.69 -42.10 -17.21
N HIS A 69 20.83 -42.04 -16.52
CA HIS A 69 22.13 -41.79 -17.15
C HIS A 69 22.87 -43.09 -17.52
N ASP A 70 22.72 -44.17 -16.74
CA ASP A 70 23.33 -45.48 -17.02
C ASP A 70 22.60 -46.29 -18.12
N ASN A 71 21.39 -45.90 -18.52
CA ASN A 71 20.62 -46.55 -19.59
C ASN A 71 20.81 -45.91 -20.98
N ASN A 72 21.81 -45.04 -21.17
CA ASN A 72 22.07 -44.33 -22.45
C ASN A 72 23.25 -44.87 -23.26
N ASP A 73 23.86 -45.99 -22.87
CA ASP A 73 24.85 -46.71 -23.68
C ASP A 73 24.30 -48.11 -24.03
N ASP A 74 23.32 -48.16 -24.95
CA ASP A 74 23.18 -49.20 -25.99
C ASP A 74 21.93 -48.98 -26.87
N ASN A 75 22.17 -48.53 -28.11
CA ASN A 75 21.41 -48.69 -29.36
C ASN A 75 19.86 -48.51 -29.44
N ASN A 76 19.49 -47.51 -30.25
CA ASN A 76 18.44 -47.45 -31.29
C ASN A 76 16.92 -47.48 -30.95
N ASN A 77 16.28 -46.39 -31.42
CA ASN A 77 14.91 -46.23 -31.96
C ASN A 77 13.69 -46.59 -31.08
N GLY A 78 12.89 -45.57 -30.76
CA GLY A 78 11.47 -45.76 -30.42
C GLY A 78 10.85 -44.60 -29.65
N ASP A 79 10.14 -43.73 -30.38
CA ASP A 79 9.03 -42.87 -29.96
C ASP A 79 9.12 -42.00 -28.68
N ASN A 80 9.14 -40.70 -28.94
CA ASN A 80 8.73 -39.66 -28.00
C ASN A 80 7.26 -39.87 -27.58
N ASN A 81 7.03 -40.33 -26.36
CA ASN A 81 5.85 -39.97 -25.59
C ASN A 81 6.32 -39.47 -24.22
N ASN A 82 6.29 -38.14 -24.09
CA ASN A 82 6.33 -37.46 -22.80
C ASN A 82 5.00 -37.73 -22.10
N ASP A 83 4.91 -38.82 -21.36
CA ASP A 83 3.86 -39.00 -20.36
C ASP A 83 4.42 -38.53 -19.01
N ASP A 84 4.10 -37.28 -18.70
CA ASP A 84 4.21 -36.64 -17.39
C ASP A 84 3.33 -37.39 -16.36
N ASP A 85 3.80 -38.54 -15.87
CA ASP A 85 3.25 -39.18 -14.68
C ASP A 85 3.89 -38.58 -13.41
N GLU A 86 3.64 -37.28 -13.21
CA GLU A 86 3.66 -36.67 -11.87
C GLU A 86 2.47 -37.20 -11.06
N LYS A 87 2.60 -38.44 -10.59
CA LYS A 87 1.75 -38.96 -9.51
C LYS A 87 2.15 -38.24 -8.21
N SER A 88 1.58 -37.05 -8.04
CA SER A 88 1.45 -36.34 -6.78
C SER A 88 0.79 -37.29 -5.77
N SER A 89 1.59 -37.87 -4.88
CA SER A 89 1.09 -38.52 -3.67
C SER A 89 0.64 -37.41 -2.73
N SER A 90 -0.57 -36.94 -2.99
CA SER A 90 -1.33 -36.03 -2.15
C SER A 90 -1.60 -36.67 -0.80
N GLU A 91 -0.75 -36.41 0.17
CA GLU A 91 -1.11 -36.49 1.59
C GLU A 91 -0.25 -35.51 2.39
N SER A 92 -0.37 -34.24 2.02
CA SER A 92 0.02 -33.13 2.89
C SER A 92 -1.25 -32.49 3.41
N GLU A 93 -1.62 -32.85 4.62
CA GLU A 93 -2.60 -32.10 5.40
C GLU A 93 -2.11 -30.65 5.53
N ASN A 94 -2.95 -29.76 5.00
CA ASN A 94 -2.97 -28.30 5.10
C ASN A 94 -2.06 -27.70 6.18
N LEU A 95 -0.99 -27.03 5.76
CA LEU A 95 -0.39 -25.89 6.46
C LEU A 95 0.16 -24.93 5.41
N ASP A 96 -0.67 -23.93 5.11
CA ASP A 96 -0.32 -22.53 4.89
C ASP A 96 1.06 -22.24 4.25
N GLU A 97 1.08 -21.91 2.95
CA GLU A 97 2.08 -20.98 2.45
C GLU A 97 1.53 -20.18 1.26
N SER A 98 1.39 -18.89 1.53
CA SER A 98 1.13 -17.81 0.60
C SER A 98 2.32 -17.58 -0.34
N SER A 99 1.99 -17.05 -1.53
CA SER A 99 2.79 -16.17 -2.39
C SER A 99 3.36 -16.73 -3.71
N ASN A 100 2.75 -16.18 -4.78
CA ASN A 100 3.31 -15.70 -6.04
C ASN A 100 3.05 -16.50 -7.33
N GLU A 101 2.15 -15.89 -8.11
CA GLU A 101 2.20 -15.63 -9.55
C GLU A 101 2.37 -16.83 -10.50
N ASP A 102 1.26 -17.26 -11.09
CA ASP A 102 1.13 -17.24 -12.55
C ASP A 102 -0.35 -17.29 -12.98
N ASN A 103 -0.85 -16.13 -13.41
CA ASN A 103 -2.15 -15.98 -14.05
C ASN A 103 -2.14 -16.64 -15.43
N LYS A 104 -2.80 -17.79 -15.57
CA LYS A 104 -3.19 -18.32 -16.88
C LYS A 104 -4.69 -18.57 -16.93
N LEU A 105 -5.43 -17.47 -17.11
CA LEU A 105 -6.81 -17.47 -17.54
C LEU A 105 -6.91 -18.17 -18.91
N LYS A 106 -7.61 -19.30 -18.98
CA LYS A 106 -8.21 -19.80 -20.23
C LYS A 106 -9.71 -19.57 -20.16
N PRO A 107 -10.32 -18.86 -21.13
CA PRO A 107 -11.76 -18.68 -21.19
C PRO A 107 -12.45 -19.87 -21.87
N ASP A 108 -13.73 -20.00 -21.52
CA ASP A 108 -14.82 -20.69 -22.22
C ASP A 108 -14.80 -22.22 -22.35
N ILE A 109 -15.83 -22.85 -21.76
CA ILE A 109 -16.93 -23.51 -22.49
C ILE A 109 -18.09 -23.74 -21.50
N MET A 110 -19.19 -23.05 -21.75
CA MET A 110 -20.51 -23.25 -21.16
C MET A 110 -21.14 -24.54 -21.72
N ASN A 111 -21.98 -25.19 -20.91
CA ASN A 111 -22.88 -26.31 -21.20
C ASN A 111 -22.28 -27.72 -21.28
N ASN A 112 -22.63 -28.57 -20.32
CA ASN A 112 -23.74 -29.49 -20.54
C ASN A 112 -24.22 -30.16 -19.24
N GLN A 113 -25.54 -30.26 -19.16
CA GLN A 113 -26.30 -30.94 -18.13
C GLN A 113 -26.09 -32.47 -18.22
N ASN A 114 -26.30 -33.13 -17.07
CA ASN A 114 -26.47 -34.59 -16.88
C ASN A 114 -25.21 -35.43 -16.71
N CYS A 115 -24.66 -35.40 -15.49
CA CYS A 115 -24.04 -36.58 -14.87
C CYS A 115 -24.56 -36.71 -13.44
N THR A 116 -25.65 -37.48 -13.30
CA THR A 116 -26.03 -38.14 -12.06
C THR A 116 -25.14 -39.37 -11.86
N ILE A 117 -24.79 -39.66 -10.60
CA ILE A 117 -24.07 -40.84 -10.08
C ILE A 117 -22.55 -40.63 -9.93
N ASN A 118 -22.20 -39.92 -8.84
CA ASN A 118 -21.16 -40.22 -7.83
C ASN A 118 -20.91 -38.95 -6.98
N LYS A 119 -21.93 -38.56 -6.19
CA LYS A 119 -22.03 -37.23 -5.56
C LYS A 119 -21.63 -37.12 -4.08
N ASN A 120 -21.04 -38.15 -3.45
CA ASN A 120 -21.05 -38.22 -1.98
C ASN A 120 -19.70 -38.20 -1.24
N GLU A 121 -18.56 -37.99 -1.92
CA GLU A 121 -17.26 -37.77 -1.24
C GLU A 121 -16.59 -36.44 -1.60
N LYS A 122 -16.70 -35.96 -2.84
CA LYS A 122 -16.16 -34.65 -3.26
C LYS A 122 -16.98 -33.44 -2.77
N ASN A 123 -18.19 -33.66 -2.26
CA ASN A 123 -19.09 -32.61 -1.77
C ASN A 123 -19.06 -32.44 -0.23
N ARG A 124 -18.26 -33.22 0.50
CA ARG A 124 -18.14 -33.08 1.98
C ARG A 124 -17.30 -31.88 2.41
N ASN A 125 -16.59 -31.24 1.49
CA ASN A 125 -15.71 -30.08 1.74
C ASN A 125 -16.36 -28.73 1.42
N ILE A 126 -17.69 -28.64 1.38
CA ILE A 126 -18.42 -27.40 1.04
C ILE A 126 -19.14 -26.84 2.27
N ALA A 127 -18.51 -26.95 3.44
CA ALA A 127 -18.71 -25.96 4.50
C ALA A 127 -17.52 -24.99 4.46
N ARG A 128 -17.28 -24.36 3.31
CA ARG A 128 -16.39 -23.20 3.29
C ARG A 128 -17.10 -22.10 4.06
N ASN A 129 -16.44 -21.53 5.06
CA ASN A 129 -16.95 -20.33 5.74
C ASN A 129 -17.28 -19.30 4.66
N LEU A 130 -18.55 -18.89 4.57
CA LEU A 130 -19.02 -17.95 3.54
C LEU A 130 -18.43 -16.54 3.73
N ARG A 131 -17.84 -16.27 4.90
CA ARG A 131 -17.15 -15.02 5.17
C ARG A 131 -15.84 -14.99 4.37
N ILE A 132 -15.76 -14.03 3.46
CA ILE A 132 -14.53 -13.62 2.77
C ILE A 132 -13.54 -13.13 3.84
N ARG A 133 -12.30 -13.64 3.81
CA ARG A 133 -11.30 -13.35 4.86
C ARG A 133 -10.54 -12.06 4.58
N GLU A 134 -10.46 -11.68 3.31
CA GLU A 134 -9.84 -10.49 2.78
C GLU A 134 -10.61 -9.22 3.19
N ASP A 135 -11.94 -9.33 3.28
CA ASP A 135 -12.82 -8.25 3.69
C ASP A 135 -12.88 -8.13 5.21
N THR A 136 -12.28 -7.06 5.73
CA THR A 136 -12.35 -6.74 7.16
C THR A 136 -13.75 -6.22 7.53
N ALA A 137 -14.23 -6.60 8.72
CA ALA A 137 -15.52 -6.12 9.19
C ALA A 137 -15.44 -4.64 9.57
N LYS A 138 -16.50 -3.87 9.32
CA LYS A 138 -16.54 -2.42 9.54
C LYS A 138 -16.08 -1.98 10.94
N TYR A 139 -16.53 -2.67 11.99
CA TYR A 139 -16.16 -2.37 13.39
C TYR A 139 -14.71 -2.76 13.75
N LEU A 140 -13.98 -3.44 12.87
CA LEU A 140 -12.57 -3.79 13.07
C LEU A 140 -11.62 -2.78 12.42
N TYR A 141 -12.12 -1.81 11.66
CA TYR A 141 -11.27 -0.76 11.09
C TYR A 141 -10.58 0.08 12.17
N ASN A 142 -11.28 0.40 13.25
CA ASN A 142 -10.72 1.12 14.39
C ASN A 142 -11.23 0.51 15.71
N LEU A 143 -10.33 -0.08 16.49
CA LEU A 143 -10.64 -0.73 17.78
C LEU A 143 -10.83 0.28 18.92
N SER A 144 -10.57 1.57 18.68
CA SER A 144 -10.80 2.62 19.68
C SER A 144 -12.30 2.75 19.97
N LEU A 145 -12.66 2.79 21.25
CA LEU A 145 -14.06 2.91 21.70
C LEU A 145 -14.73 4.22 21.22
N ASN A 146 -13.94 5.29 21.06
CA ASN A 146 -14.41 6.61 20.61
C ASN A 146 -14.30 6.80 19.08
N SER A 147 -14.28 5.71 18.32
CA SER A 147 -14.31 5.75 16.87
C SER A 147 -15.76 5.91 16.35
N ALA A 148 -16.03 5.49 15.11
CA ALA A 148 -17.38 5.53 14.56
C ALA A 148 -18.26 4.43 15.19
N PHE A 149 -19.52 4.78 15.47
CA PHE A 149 -20.50 3.82 15.97
C PHE A 149 -20.94 2.85 14.85
N TYR A 150 -20.89 1.54 15.16
CA TYR A 150 -21.43 0.46 14.33
C TYR A 150 -22.73 -0.06 14.92
N ASP A 151 -23.81 -0.04 14.14
CA ASP A 151 -25.05 -0.70 14.52
C ASP A 151 -25.02 -2.18 14.06
N PRO A 152 -24.94 -3.16 14.98
CA PRO A 152 -24.87 -4.58 14.62
C PRO A 152 -26.17 -5.10 14.00
N LYS A 153 -27.31 -4.42 14.19
CA LYS A 153 -28.60 -4.84 13.64
C LYS A 153 -28.69 -4.55 12.15
N SER A 154 -28.52 -3.28 11.78
CA SER A 154 -28.53 -2.86 10.38
C SER A 154 -27.21 -3.09 9.66
N ARG A 155 -26.13 -3.42 10.41
CA ARG A 155 -24.76 -3.59 9.90
C ARG A 155 -24.22 -2.33 9.22
N SER A 156 -24.64 -1.17 9.73
CA SER A 156 -24.25 0.14 9.21
C SER A 156 -23.19 0.81 10.08
N MET A 157 -22.22 1.47 9.45
CA MET A 157 -21.39 2.50 10.09
C MET A 157 -21.64 3.82 9.40
N ARG A 158 -22.12 4.79 10.17
CA ARG A 158 -22.58 6.06 9.61
C ARG A 158 -21.42 7.01 9.35
N GLU A 159 -20.57 7.19 10.35
CA GLU A 159 -19.39 8.05 10.30
C GLU A 159 -18.14 7.30 9.83
N ASP A 160 -17.10 8.05 9.45
CA ASP A 160 -15.79 7.50 9.10
C ASP A 160 -15.06 7.02 10.37
N PRO A 161 -14.63 5.74 10.45
CA PRO A 161 -13.87 5.22 11.59
C PRO A 161 -12.52 5.93 11.83
N PHE A 162 -11.97 6.57 10.80
CA PHE A 162 -10.69 7.30 10.85
C PHE A 162 -10.86 8.81 10.96
N ALA A 163 -12.08 9.32 11.22
CA ALA A 163 -12.34 10.77 11.27
C ALA A 163 -11.36 11.58 12.12
N ASN A 164 -10.92 11.02 13.26
CA ASN A 164 -9.99 11.66 14.18
C ASN A 164 -8.51 11.60 13.73
N ILE A 165 -8.15 10.61 12.91
CA ILE A 165 -6.76 10.28 12.54
C ILE A 165 -6.44 10.73 11.11
N ARG A 166 -7.46 11.11 10.32
CA ARG A 166 -7.36 11.48 8.90
C ARG A 166 -6.22 12.43 8.54
N LYS A 167 -5.82 13.36 9.41
CA LYS A 167 -4.70 14.29 9.14
C LYS A 167 -3.34 13.60 8.97
N HIS A 168 -3.19 12.38 9.48
CA HIS A 168 -1.94 11.62 9.49
C HIS A 168 -1.94 10.42 8.53
N LEU A 169 -3.06 10.18 7.84
CA LEU A 169 -3.22 9.06 6.90
C LEU A 169 -3.18 9.59 5.47
N ASN A 170 -2.56 8.84 4.56
CA ASN A 170 -2.66 9.13 3.13
C ASN A 170 -4.08 8.78 2.64
N ASP A 171 -4.59 9.52 1.66
CA ASP A 171 -5.95 9.33 1.15
C ASP A 171 -6.20 7.94 0.55
N ASP A 172 -5.15 7.28 0.07
CA ASP A 172 -5.19 5.96 -0.57
C ASP A 172 -5.41 4.82 0.43
N ASP A 173 -5.05 5.01 1.70
CA ASP A 173 -5.15 3.98 2.74
C ASP A 173 -6.60 3.88 3.29
N ASN A 174 -7.46 4.85 2.98
CA ASN A 174 -8.81 4.91 3.53
C ASN A 174 -9.82 4.15 2.67
N TYR A 175 -9.82 2.82 2.81
CA TYR A 175 -10.74 1.92 2.11
C TYR A 175 -12.22 2.20 2.37
N TYR A 176 -12.58 2.73 3.56
CA TYR A 176 -13.97 2.95 3.96
C TYR A 176 -14.19 4.30 4.67
N LYS A 177 -14.92 5.20 3.99
CA LYS A 177 -15.17 6.58 4.46
C LYS A 177 -16.48 6.78 5.25
N GLY A 178 -17.16 5.69 5.62
CA GLY A 178 -18.48 5.73 6.27
C GLY A 178 -19.65 5.80 5.27
N GLU A 179 -20.82 5.32 5.67
CA GLU A 179 -22.01 5.31 4.80
C GLU A 179 -22.52 6.72 4.46
N ASN A 180 -22.36 7.70 5.34
CA ASN A 180 -22.76 9.08 5.05
C ASN A 180 -22.02 9.66 3.84
N TYR A 181 -20.78 9.23 3.60
CA TYR A 181 -20.01 9.62 2.43
C TYR A 181 -20.66 9.04 1.17
N TYR A 182 -20.79 7.71 1.08
CA TYR A 182 -21.34 7.05 -0.11
C TYR A 182 -22.80 7.39 -0.40
N ASN A 183 -23.61 7.67 0.63
CA ASN A 183 -25.01 8.09 0.45
C ASN A 183 -25.15 9.51 -0.14
N ASN A 184 -24.07 10.30 -0.10
CA ASN A 184 -24.06 11.67 -0.59
C ASN A 184 -23.01 11.87 -1.69
N THR A 185 -22.58 10.83 -2.40
CA THR A 185 -21.65 10.94 -3.54
C THR A 185 -22.40 10.89 -4.88
N ASP A 186 -21.75 11.44 -5.92
CA ASP A 186 -22.08 11.30 -7.34
C ASP A 186 -23.58 11.52 -7.66
N ASP A 187 -24.22 10.51 -8.24
CA ASP A 187 -25.60 10.52 -8.74
C ASP A 187 -26.63 10.89 -7.66
N ALA A 188 -26.36 10.57 -6.39
CA ALA A 188 -27.26 10.95 -5.29
C ALA A 188 -27.32 12.48 -5.13
N ILE A 189 -26.20 13.18 -5.34
CA ILE A 189 -26.18 14.65 -5.35
C ILE A 189 -26.90 15.18 -6.59
N GLU A 190 -26.64 14.60 -7.76
CA GLU A 190 -27.23 15.07 -9.02
C GLU A 190 -28.76 14.91 -9.04
N SER A 191 -29.26 13.77 -8.57
CA SER A 191 -30.68 13.50 -8.38
C SER A 191 -31.33 14.53 -7.45
N LYS A 192 -30.70 14.83 -6.30
CA LYS A 192 -31.18 15.89 -5.37
C LYS A 192 -31.19 17.27 -6.03
N LYS A 193 -30.17 17.62 -6.83
CA LYS A 193 -30.14 18.88 -7.59
C LYS A 193 -31.30 18.95 -8.59
N LEU A 194 -31.59 17.84 -9.26
CA LEU A 194 -32.70 17.74 -10.22
C LEU A 194 -34.07 17.85 -9.52
N GLU A 195 -34.23 17.25 -8.35
CA GLU A 195 -35.43 17.39 -7.51
C GLU A 195 -35.63 18.85 -7.06
N VAL A 196 -34.57 19.51 -6.58
CA VAL A 196 -34.62 20.94 -6.23
C VAL A 196 -35.00 21.79 -7.44
N PHE A 197 -34.44 21.50 -8.62
CA PHE A 197 -34.80 22.18 -9.86
C PHE A 197 -36.29 21.97 -10.21
N ALA A 198 -36.83 20.76 -10.04
CA ALA A 198 -38.25 20.50 -10.24
C ALA A 198 -39.13 21.36 -9.33
N TRP A 199 -38.79 21.46 -8.04
CA TRP A 199 -39.52 22.32 -7.10
C TRP A 199 -39.45 23.80 -7.45
N GLU A 200 -38.30 24.28 -7.92
CA GLU A 200 -38.16 25.66 -8.39
C GLU A 200 -39.01 25.94 -9.63
N SER A 201 -38.96 25.05 -10.63
CA SER A 201 -39.78 25.14 -11.85
C SER A 201 -41.28 25.09 -11.53
N TYR A 202 -41.68 24.18 -10.62
CA TYR A 202 -43.05 24.08 -10.17
C TYR A 202 -43.52 25.36 -9.48
N LYS A 203 -42.70 25.96 -8.61
CA LYS A 203 -42.99 27.28 -8.00
C LYS A 203 -43.12 28.40 -9.02
N ARG A 204 -42.43 28.31 -10.17
CA ARG A 204 -42.55 29.26 -11.29
C ARG A 204 -43.80 29.02 -12.14
N GLY A 205 -44.53 27.92 -11.93
CA GLY A 205 -45.76 27.56 -12.65
C GLY A 205 -45.55 26.56 -13.80
N GLU A 206 -44.36 25.97 -13.94
CA GLU A 206 -44.12 24.88 -14.89
C GLU A 206 -44.59 23.54 -14.28
N ASN A 207 -45.46 22.82 -14.98
CA ASN A 207 -45.97 21.52 -14.51
C ASN A 207 -44.99 20.40 -14.85
N VAL A 208 -43.92 20.29 -14.05
CA VAL A 208 -42.92 19.21 -14.17
C VAL A 208 -42.68 18.58 -12.81
N HIS A 209 -42.62 17.25 -12.76
CA HIS A 209 -42.40 16.50 -11.52
C HIS A 209 -41.26 15.50 -11.68
N PHE A 210 -40.42 15.38 -10.65
CA PHE A 210 -39.25 14.50 -10.60
C PHE A 210 -39.61 13.02 -10.86
N ASN A 211 -40.54 12.46 -10.07
CA ASN A 211 -40.95 11.06 -10.24
C ASN A 211 -41.88 10.79 -11.45
N ALA A 212 -42.72 11.75 -11.84
CA ALA A 212 -43.73 11.50 -12.88
C ALA A 212 -43.19 11.73 -14.29
N GLN A 213 -42.29 12.71 -14.46
CA GLN A 213 -41.74 13.12 -15.75
C GLN A 213 -40.21 13.31 -15.69
N PRO A 214 -39.45 12.25 -15.32
CA PRO A 214 -38.01 12.35 -15.08
C PRO A 214 -37.23 12.79 -16.34
N THR A 215 -37.55 12.23 -17.51
CA THR A 215 -36.82 12.51 -18.76
C THR A 215 -37.06 13.94 -19.26
N GLN A 216 -38.29 14.43 -19.14
CA GLN A 216 -38.63 15.81 -19.49
C GLN A 216 -37.90 16.78 -18.57
N LEU A 217 -37.92 16.51 -17.26
CA LEU A 217 -37.22 17.32 -16.27
C LEU A 217 -35.71 17.34 -16.51
N GLU A 218 -35.11 16.19 -16.81
CA GLU A 218 -33.68 16.08 -17.13
C GLU A 218 -33.31 16.90 -18.37
N LEU A 219 -34.12 16.84 -19.44
CA LEU A 219 -33.90 17.64 -20.64
C LEU A 219 -33.97 19.15 -20.33
N MET A 220 -35.00 19.57 -19.59
CA MET A 220 -35.14 20.95 -19.14
C MET A 220 -33.98 21.39 -18.24
N TYR A 221 -33.47 20.49 -17.40
CA TYR A 221 -32.32 20.76 -16.55
C TYR A 221 -31.02 20.92 -17.36
N LYS A 222 -30.80 20.10 -18.39
CA LYS A 222 -29.67 20.26 -19.32
C LYS A 222 -29.72 21.60 -20.03
N GLU A 223 -30.88 21.99 -20.56
CA GLU A 223 -31.07 23.32 -21.15
C GLU A 223 -30.83 24.44 -20.13
N TYR A 224 -31.31 24.27 -18.90
CA TYR A 224 -31.08 25.22 -17.82
C TYR A 224 -29.59 25.38 -17.51
N LEU A 225 -28.81 24.29 -17.47
CA LEU A 225 -27.37 24.34 -17.26
C LEU A 225 -26.65 25.10 -18.38
N GLU A 226 -27.04 24.90 -19.64
CA GLU A 226 -26.50 25.66 -20.77
C GLU A 226 -26.83 27.16 -20.69
N LYS A 227 -28.10 27.48 -20.39
CA LYS A 227 -28.57 28.86 -20.20
C LYS A 227 -27.84 29.51 -19.01
N LYS A 228 -27.66 28.79 -17.90
CA LYS A 228 -26.91 29.23 -16.71
C LYS A 228 -25.45 29.53 -17.05
N LYS A 229 -24.77 28.66 -17.80
CA LYS A 229 -23.39 28.91 -18.28
C LYS A 229 -23.30 30.19 -19.12
N LYS A 230 -24.24 30.40 -20.04
CA LYS A 230 -24.31 31.63 -20.87
C LYS A 230 -24.53 32.89 -20.00
N ILE A 231 -25.40 32.82 -18.99
CA ILE A 231 -25.65 33.94 -18.07
C ILE A 231 -24.41 34.24 -17.22
N ILE A 232 -23.71 33.21 -16.72
CA ILE A 232 -22.48 33.39 -15.94
C ILE A 232 -21.40 34.09 -16.79
N LYS A 233 -21.20 33.67 -18.05
CA LYS A 233 -20.26 34.32 -18.97
C LYS A 233 -20.59 35.79 -19.21
N LYS A 234 -21.86 36.12 -19.48
CA LYS A 234 -22.30 37.52 -19.64
C LYS A 234 -22.02 38.35 -18.38
N LYS A 235 -22.32 37.80 -17.19
CA LYS A 235 -21.99 38.47 -15.92
C LYS A 235 -20.49 38.70 -15.76
N GLN A 236 -19.65 37.73 -16.12
CA GLN A 236 -18.20 37.89 -16.10
C GLN A 236 -17.75 39.01 -17.05
N GLU A 237 -18.26 39.04 -18.28
CA GLU A 237 -17.98 40.11 -19.25
C GLU A 237 -18.47 41.49 -18.76
N ASP A 238 -19.64 41.57 -18.13
CA ASP A 238 -20.18 42.81 -17.59
C ASP A 238 -19.35 43.31 -16.39
N ILE A 239 -18.88 42.40 -15.53
CA ILE A 239 -17.92 42.73 -14.46
C ILE A 239 -16.62 43.25 -15.07
N LEU A 240 -16.07 42.59 -16.08
CA LEU A 240 -14.84 43.06 -16.75
C LEU A 240 -15.00 44.46 -17.36
N LYS A 241 -16.16 44.75 -17.97
CA LYS A 241 -16.47 46.07 -18.54
C LYS A 241 -16.64 47.15 -17.47
N THR A 242 -17.37 46.84 -16.39
CA THR A 242 -17.65 47.79 -15.30
C THR A 242 -16.38 48.16 -14.53
N TYR A 243 -15.51 47.19 -14.26
CA TYR A 243 -14.26 47.41 -13.54
C TYR A 243 -13.06 47.69 -14.47
N LYS A 244 -13.27 47.71 -15.79
CA LYS A 244 -12.24 48.00 -16.82
C LYS A 244 -10.98 47.11 -16.70
N CYS A 245 -11.12 45.88 -16.20
CA CYS A 245 -10.00 44.95 -15.97
C CYS A 245 -9.48 44.26 -17.25
N GLN A 246 -9.99 44.63 -18.44
CA GLN A 246 -9.62 44.02 -19.72
C GLN A 246 -8.12 44.12 -20.06
N ASN A 247 -7.41 45.08 -19.48
CA ASN A 247 -5.99 45.34 -19.79
C ASN A 247 -4.99 44.59 -18.89
N ASN A 248 -5.44 43.80 -17.91
CA ASN A 248 -4.56 43.09 -16.97
C ASN A 248 -4.29 41.62 -17.35
N GLU A 249 -4.90 41.10 -18.42
CA GLU A 249 -4.68 39.71 -18.87
C GLU A 249 -3.41 39.55 -19.73
N GLU A 250 -2.82 40.64 -20.22
CA GLU A 250 -1.53 40.64 -20.96
C GLU A 250 -0.33 41.07 -20.11
N GLN A 251 -0.51 41.33 -18.81
CA GLN A 251 0.63 41.46 -17.93
C GLN A 251 1.16 40.06 -17.66
N GLN A 252 2.19 39.67 -18.44
CA GLN A 252 3.21 38.71 -18.00
C GLN A 252 3.44 38.98 -16.51
N PRO A 253 3.51 37.94 -15.65
CA PRO A 253 3.70 38.17 -14.22
C PRO A 253 4.86 39.12 -14.08
N ASN A 254 4.59 40.33 -13.59
CA ASN A 254 5.54 41.42 -13.53
C ASN A 254 6.53 41.04 -12.41
N GLN A 255 7.39 40.05 -12.69
CA GLN A 255 8.46 39.59 -11.81
C GLN A 255 9.44 40.73 -11.53
N GLU A 256 9.38 41.80 -12.33
CA GLU A 256 10.18 43.02 -12.18
C GLU A 256 9.63 43.99 -11.12
N GLU A 257 8.33 44.01 -10.83
CA GLU A 257 7.77 44.94 -9.82
C GLU A 257 8.02 44.48 -8.37
N LEU A 258 8.51 43.25 -8.19
CA LEU A 258 9.01 42.75 -6.91
C LEU A 258 10.55 42.65 -6.86
N LEU A 259 11.27 43.39 -7.72
CA LEU A 259 12.68 43.66 -7.49
C LEU A 259 12.77 44.87 -6.56
N GLN A 260 13.35 44.68 -5.37
CA GLN A 260 13.83 45.81 -4.57
C GLN A 260 14.66 46.73 -5.49
N SER A 261 14.23 47.98 -5.66
CA SER A 261 14.88 48.97 -6.54
C SER A 261 16.24 49.46 -6.01
N GLU A 262 16.75 48.82 -4.96
CA GLU A 262 18.01 49.17 -4.32
C GLU A 262 19.17 48.46 -5.05
N VAL A 263 19.61 49.05 -6.16
CA VAL A 263 20.91 48.71 -6.76
C VAL A 263 22.00 49.23 -5.83
N TYR A 264 22.46 48.38 -4.91
CA TYR A 264 23.62 48.67 -4.06
C TYR A 264 24.85 48.97 -4.94
N THR A 265 25.30 50.21 -4.88
CA THR A 265 26.47 50.72 -5.61
C THR A 265 27.56 51.07 -4.61
N GLU A 266 28.56 50.20 -4.47
CA GLU A 266 29.77 50.51 -3.72
C GLU A 266 30.66 51.43 -4.54
N TYR A 267 30.80 52.68 -4.09
CA TYR A 267 31.83 53.58 -4.59
C TYR A 267 33.16 53.24 -3.92
N LYS A 268 34.02 52.50 -4.63
CA LYS A 268 35.44 52.42 -4.26
C LYS A 268 36.15 53.72 -4.68
N PRO A 269 37.16 54.17 -3.94
CA PRO A 269 37.98 55.31 -4.34
C PRO A 269 38.48 55.15 -5.77
N ILE A 270 38.27 56.21 -6.55
CA ILE A 270 38.61 56.42 -7.97
C ILE A 270 39.81 55.59 -8.44
N GLU A 271 39.54 54.64 -9.35
CA GLU A 271 40.40 54.16 -10.47
C GLU A 271 40.17 52.69 -10.93
N GLN A 272 39.10 51.99 -10.51
CA GLN A 272 38.72 50.73 -11.17
C GLN A 272 37.23 50.67 -11.49
N ILE A 273 36.86 51.16 -12.68
CA ILE A 273 35.55 50.94 -13.28
C ILE A 273 35.53 49.50 -13.82
N HIS A 274 34.90 48.59 -13.10
CA HIS A 274 34.50 47.31 -13.69
C HIS A 274 33.15 47.52 -14.39
N ASN A 275 33.14 47.38 -15.72
CA ASN A 275 31.93 47.35 -16.52
C ASN A 275 31.05 46.17 -16.03
N ASN A 276 30.00 46.46 -15.26
CA ASN A 276 29.00 45.48 -14.83
C ASN A 276 28.02 45.09 -15.96
N ASN A 277 28.50 45.04 -17.21
CA ASN A 277 27.83 44.43 -18.34
C ASN A 277 28.47 43.08 -18.74
N MET A 278 29.21 42.44 -17.82
CA MET A 278 29.36 41.00 -17.89
C MET A 278 28.06 40.42 -17.36
N LYS A 279 27.17 39.99 -18.28
CA LYS A 279 26.11 39.04 -17.97
C LYS A 279 26.76 37.95 -17.11
N LYS A 280 26.49 37.97 -15.81
CA LYS A 280 26.81 36.85 -14.94
C LYS A 280 25.93 35.74 -15.48
N ASN A 281 26.48 34.91 -16.37
CA ASN A 281 25.89 33.62 -16.68
C ASN A 281 25.75 32.95 -15.32
N ILE A 282 24.52 32.90 -14.82
CA ILE A 282 24.19 32.21 -13.58
C ILE A 282 24.58 30.76 -13.85
N LYS A 283 25.70 30.34 -13.28
CA LYS A 283 26.10 28.94 -13.31
C LYS A 283 25.03 28.20 -12.53
N VAL A 284 24.24 27.37 -13.20
CA VAL A 284 23.28 26.48 -12.54
C VAL A 284 24.11 25.47 -11.75
N PRO A 285 24.06 25.47 -10.40
CA PRO A 285 24.73 24.42 -9.65
C PRO A 285 24.00 23.10 -9.93
N SER A 286 24.74 22.03 -10.19
CA SER A 286 24.15 20.69 -10.19
C SER A 286 23.79 20.29 -8.75
N LYS A 287 22.94 19.26 -8.61
CA LYS A 287 22.49 18.76 -7.29
C LYS A 287 23.65 18.27 -6.40
N TYR A 288 24.82 18.05 -6.98
CA TYR A 288 26.00 17.53 -6.30
C TYR A 288 27.10 18.59 -6.28
N GLU A 289 27.86 18.62 -5.19
CA GLU A 289 29.04 19.47 -5.09
C GLU A 289 30.10 18.95 -6.08
N GLU A 290 30.25 19.66 -7.20
CA GLU A 290 31.30 19.41 -8.20
C GLU A 290 32.63 19.99 -7.72
N ASP A 291 33.74 19.46 -8.25
CA ASP A 291 35.10 19.95 -8.00
C ASP A 291 35.55 19.99 -6.52
N ILE A 292 35.07 19.05 -5.69
CA ILE A 292 35.61 18.85 -4.35
C ILE A 292 36.97 18.13 -4.42
N TYR A 293 38.02 18.88 -4.10
CA TYR A 293 39.38 18.37 -3.95
C TYR A 293 39.66 18.00 -2.50
N LEU A 294 39.65 16.70 -2.18
CA LEU A 294 40.03 16.22 -0.86
C LEU A 294 41.56 16.15 -0.75
N PHE A 295 42.11 16.40 0.45
CA PHE A 295 43.51 16.14 0.82
C PHE A 295 44.59 16.67 -0.16
N ASP A 296 44.41 17.91 -0.63
CA ASP A 296 45.32 18.65 -1.52
C ASP A 296 45.57 17.99 -2.90
N HIS A 297 44.66 17.14 -3.37
CA HIS A 297 44.69 16.61 -4.74
C HIS A 297 44.22 17.66 -5.76
N SER A 298 44.88 17.77 -6.92
CA SER A 298 44.44 18.68 -8.00
C SER A 298 43.34 18.10 -8.91
N SER A 299 42.83 16.92 -8.58
CA SER A 299 41.84 16.18 -9.36
C SER A 299 40.82 15.51 -8.44
N VAL A 300 39.56 15.39 -8.87
CA VAL A 300 38.51 14.68 -8.10
C VAL A 300 38.76 13.17 -8.10
N PHE A 301 38.34 12.47 -7.05
CA PHE A 301 38.43 11.01 -6.97
C PHE A 301 37.54 10.35 -8.05
N GLY A 302 38.10 9.44 -8.83
CA GLY A 302 37.43 8.85 -10.01
C GLY A 302 37.84 9.48 -11.34
N SER A 303 38.72 10.48 -11.32
CA SER A 303 39.32 11.07 -12.54
C SER A 303 40.34 10.15 -13.24
N TYR A 304 40.78 9.09 -12.57
CA TYR A 304 41.69 8.07 -13.10
C TYR A 304 41.15 6.67 -12.84
N TYR A 305 41.34 5.78 -13.80
CA TYR A 305 40.98 4.37 -13.70
C TYR A 305 42.18 3.52 -14.07
N ASP A 306 42.66 2.71 -13.13
CA ASP A 306 43.74 1.78 -13.39
C ASP A 306 43.17 0.47 -13.97
N LYS A 307 43.55 0.18 -15.22
CA LYS A 307 43.08 -0.99 -15.96
C LYS A 307 43.59 -2.31 -15.37
N HIS A 308 44.73 -2.30 -14.67
CA HIS A 308 45.33 -3.49 -14.09
C HIS A 308 44.67 -3.88 -12.76
N THR A 309 44.44 -2.91 -11.89
CA THR A 309 43.82 -3.15 -10.57
C THR A 309 42.28 -3.03 -10.59
N LYS A 310 41.69 -2.57 -11.70
CA LYS A 310 40.24 -2.30 -11.87
C LYS A 310 39.67 -1.37 -10.80
N LYS A 311 40.48 -0.42 -10.35
CA LYS A 311 40.13 0.55 -9.30
C LYS A 311 40.15 1.97 -9.85
N TRP A 312 39.28 2.78 -9.26
CA TRP A 312 39.23 4.22 -9.49
C TRP A 312 40.18 4.94 -8.55
N GLY A 313 40.75 6.04 -9.02
CA GLY A 313 41.73 6.82 -8.29
C GLY A 313 41.79 8.28 -8.71
N TYR A 314 42.80 8.97 -8.21
CA TYR A 314 43.10 10.36 -8.54
C TYR A 314 44.00 10.46 -9.78
N LYS A 315 43.71 11.36 -10.70
CA LYS A 315 44.54 11.60 -11.89
C LYS A 315 45.89 12.25 -11.59
N CYS A 316 45.99 13.04 -10.52
CA CYS A 316 47.25 13.67 -10.13
C CYS A 316 48.30 12.63 -9.72
N CYS A 317 48.11 11.92 -8.61
CA CYS A 317 49.10 11.00 -8.06
C CYS A 317 48.87 9.52 -8.41
N SER A 318 47.86 9.19 -9.23
CA SER A 318 47.43 7.82 -9.56
C SER A 318 47.12 6.93 -8.33
N SER A 319 46.88 7.53 -7.17
CA SER A 319 46.50 6.77 -5.96
C SER A 319 45.08 6.26 -6.10
N THR A 320 44.86 5.01 -5.69
CA THR A 320 43.55 4.34 -5.70
C THR A 320 42.80 4.46 -4.37
N ASN A 321 43.42 5.04 -3.35
CA ASN A 321 42.81 5.26 -2.05
C ASN A 321 42.24 6.68 -1.95
N LYS A 322 40.97 6.80 -1.56
CA LYS A 322 40.25 8.08 -1.46
C LYS A 322 40.76 9.02 -0.34
N TYR A 323 41.40 8.48 0.69
CA TYR A 323 41.77 9.24 1.90
C TYR A 323 43.28 9.48 2.04
N ASP A 324 44.08 9.10 1.03
CA ASP A 324 45.51 9.38 1.04
C ASP A 324 45.77 10.83 0.61
N LYS A 325 46.83 11.45 1.15
CA LYS A 325 47.28 12.78 0.72
C LYS A 325 47.95 12.71 -0.65
N CYS A 326 47.92 13.81 -1.40
CA CYS A 326 48.63 13.91 -2.66
C CYS A 326 50.16 13.80 -2.47
N PHE A 327 50.83 13.02 -3.33
CA PHE A 327 52.29 12.89 -3.34
C PHE A 327 52.98 13.84 -4.33
N GLN A 328 52.20 14.66 -5.07
CA GLN A 328 52.70 15.68 -5.97
C GLN A 328 52.60 17.03 -5.29
N THR A 329 53.75 17.61 -4.95
CA THR A 329 53.91 19.04 -4.65
C THR A 329 53.85 19.86 -5.92
#